data_AF-A0A9Q1UWT5-F1
#
_entry.id   AF-A0A9Q1UWT5-F1
#
_cell.length_a   1.000
_cell.length_b   1.000
_cell.length_c   1.000
_cell.angle_alpha   90.00
_cell.angle_beta   90.00
_cell.angle_gamma   90.00
#
_symmetry.space_group_name_H-M   'P 1'
#
loop_
_entity.id
_entity.type
_entity.pdbx_description
1 polymer ?
#
loop_
_entity_poly.entity_id
_entity_poly.type
_entity_poly.pdbx_seq_one_letter_code
_entity_poly.pdbx_strand_id
1 'polypeptide(L)'
;MKKFLKHLLLSLLLFIPFMVSKATVSFAYVDDHIQNNTKDTAYELKENTLQDVLSQYNRRVFNCFLENSNDIGWFKTYLSNGDKTLTINIDVNSTIEVISEKDDKVVFTRKYGRSIAKQGEFKITENGVYYIKVKPNEEVNKIQNFTMLVGEPDYSRKYFTKNINEKLYINSNYTTSDTVNFDLSYEDTIPNEAIVLEVSLNGTETNRYDAYNKVRYIKSYNSQWINVPGVSYFDKNILNINAPVKLKTNWSFKHSASDVDGVYALQPSIRFTYLCRDKY
;
A
#
# COMPACT_ATOMS: atom_id res chain seq x y z
N MET A 1 10.76 84.10 8.41
CA MET A 1 9.99 82.91 7.96
C MET A 1 10.81 81.67 7.58
N LYS A 2 12.16 81.67 7.57
CA LYS A 2 12.96 80.47 7.18
C LYS A 2 13.37 79.52 8.33
N LYS A 3 13.24 79.92 9.60
CA LYS A 3 13.65 79.09 10.76
C LYS A 3 12.52 78.23 11.34
N PHE A 4 11.27 78.62 11.19
CA PHE A 4 10.12 77.87 11.72
C PHE A 4 9.77 76.62 10.88
N LEU A 5 10.08 76.63 9.58
CA LEU A 5 9.82 75.49 8.70
C LEU A 5 10.81 74.33 8.90
N LYS A 6 12.01 74.60 9.43
CA LYS A 6 13.03 73.57 9.68
C LYS A 6 12.76 72.71 10.92
N HIS A 7 11.95 73.18 11.87
CA HIS A 7 11.58 72.37 13.05
C HIS A 7 10.32 71.54 12.82
N LEU A 8 9.45 71.96 11.90
CA LEU A 8 8.27 71.16 11.51
C LEU A 8 8.64 69.94 10.63
N LEU A 9 9.71 70.06 9.82
CA LEU A 9 10.21 68.98 8.96
C LEU A 9 11.05 67.93 9.72
N LEU A 10 11.62 68.30 10.88
CA LEU A 10 12.41 67.35 11.69
C LEU A 10 11.55 66.53 12.65
N SER A 11 10.34 66.99 12.99
CA SER A 11 9.39 66.23 13.82
C SER A 11 8.51 65.26 13.03
N LEU A 12 8.47 65.36 11.69
CA LEU A 12 7.68 64.47 10.82
C LEU A 12 8.45 63.23 10.32
N LEU A 13 9.74 63.11 10.63
CA LEU A 13 10.61 62.01 10.18
C LEU A 13 10.77 60.86 11.19
N LEU A 14 10.05 60.90 12.33
CA LEU A 14 10.17 59.90 13.41
C LEU A 14 8.95 58.98 13.60
N PHE A 15 7.99 59.00 12.68
CA PHE A 15 6.86 58.07 12.68
C PHE A 15 6.74 57.39 11.31
N ILE A 16 7.77 56.64 10.92
CA ILE A 16 7.54 55.49 10.04
C ILE A 16 7.04 54.40 10.98
N PRO A 17 5.75 53.99 10.93
CA PRO A 17 5.36 52.77 11.60
C PRO A 17 6.22 51.67 10.99
N PHE A 18 7.12 51.11 11.79
CA PHE A 18 7.72 49.82 11.51
C PHE A 18 6.54 48.87 11.33
N MET A 19 6.13 48.67 10.08
CA MET A 19 5.32 47.53 9.67
C MET A 19 6.21 46.32 9.91
N VAL A 20 6.26 45.87 11.16
CA VAL A 20 6.62 44.51 11.48
C VAL A 20 5.48 43.71 10.87
N SER A 21 5.64 43.31 9.60
CA SER A 21 4.87 42.20 9.08
C SER A 21 5.14 41.09 10.09
N LYS A 22 4.15 40.73 10.91
CA LYS A 22 4.20 39.46 11.62
C LYS A 22 4.41 38.46 10.50
N ALA A 23 5.62 37.89 10.42
CA ALA A 23 5.87 36.75 9.56
C ALA A 23 4.77 35.78 9.94
N THR A 24 3.88 35.47 8.98
CA THR A 24 2.81 34.51 9.19
C THR A 24 3.51 33.24 9.62
N VAL A 25 3.42 32.93 10.92
CA VAL A 25 4.13 31.78 11.45
C VAL A 25 3.47 30.58 10.81
N SER A 26 4.27 29.84 10.07
CA SER A 26 3.85 28.75 9.23
C SER A 26 3.92 27.46 10.05
N PHE A 27 2.81 26.72 10.13
CA PHE A 27 2.67 25.53 10.94
C PHE A 27 2.18 24.36 10.08
N ALA A 28 3.04 23.36 9.93
CA ALA A 28 2.59 22.00 9.64
C ALA A 28 2.45 21.24 10.96
N TYR A 29 1.49 20.32 11.04
CA TYR A 29 1.31 19.49 12.23
C TYR A 29 0.86 18.06 11.92
N VAL A 30 1.07 17.17 12.91
CA VAL A 30 0.56 15.79 12.95
C VAL A 30 -0.20 15.59 14.25
N ASP A 31 -1.48 15.22 14.15
CA ASP A 31 -2.46 15.39 15.23
C ASP A 31 -2.50 16.85 15.72
N ASP A 32 -3.60 17.32 16.31
CA ASP A 32 -3.91 18.77 16.49
C ASP A 32 -2.86 19.63 17.26
N HIS A 33 -1.70 19.09 17.66
CA HIS A 33 -0.73 19.72 18.56
C HIS A 33 0.76 19.48 18.24
N ILE A 34 1.17 18.61 17.31
CA ILE A 34 2.61 18.34 17.08
C ILE A 34 3.14 19.15 15.89
N GLN A 35 3.81 20.26 16.17
CA GLN A 35 4.45 21.08 15.14
C GLN A 35 5.61 20.34 14.48
N ASN A 36 5.62 20.31 13.16
CA ASN A 36 6.68 19.67 12.37
C ASN A 36 7.13 20.56 11.19
N ASN A 37 7.21 21.86 11.41
CA ASN A 37 7.50 22.86 10.38
C ASN A 37 8.99 23.02 10.02
N THR A 38 9.90 22.36 10.73
CA THR A 38 11.34 22.39 10.44
C THR A 38 11.95 20.98 10.46
N LYS A 39 13.15 20.83 9.88
CA LYS A 39 13.90 19.57 9.90
C LYS A 39 14.16 19.08 11.34
N ASP A 40 14.42 20.00 12.27
CA ASP A 40 14.70 19.67 13.68
C ASP A 40 13.44 19.25 14.46
N THR A 41 12.27 19.74 14.04
CA THR A 41 10.96 19.38 14.61
C THR A 41 10.27 18.26 13.84
N ALA A 42 10.98 17.58 12.93
CA ALA A 42 10.41 16.57 12.06
C ALA A 42 9.68 15.45 12.83
N TYR A 43 8.45 15.16 12.43
CA TYR A 43 7.64 14.11 13.03
C TYR A 43 8.17 12.72 12.66
N GLU A 44 8.29 11.83 13.64
CA GLU A 44 8.84 10.48 13.43
C GLU A 44 7.82 9.51 12.83
N LEU A 45 8.12 8.99 11.65
CA LEU A 45 7.38 7.92 10.99
C LEU A 45 8.12 6.60 11.16
N LYS A 46 7.34 5.52 11.22
CA LYS A 46 7.89 4.15 11.14
C LYS A 46 7.82 3.66 9.70
N GLU A 47 8.90 3.04 9.25
CA GLU A 47 8.91 2.32 7.97
C GLU A 47 7.79 1.27 7.97
N ASN A 48 6.96 1.29 6.94
CA ASN A 48 5.97 0.27 6.67
C ASN A 48 6.66 -0.95 6.08
N THR A 49 6.56 -2.10 6.74
CA THR A 49 7.17 -3.34 6.26
C THR A 49 6.14 -4.23 5.58
N LEU A 50 6.61 -5.27 4.88
CA LEU A 50 5.72 -6.26 4.29
C LEU A 50 4.91 -6.99 5.37
N GLN A 51 5.49 -7.20 6.56
CA GLN A 51 4.78 -7.74 7.71
C GLN A 51 3.61 -6.85 8.13
N ASP A 52 3.79 -5.52 8.17
CA ASP A 52 2.72 -4.57 8.53
C ASP A 52 1.58 -4.61 7.50
N VAL A 53 1.91 -4.64 6.20
CA VAL A 53 0.94 -4.81 5.11
C VAL A 53 0.15 -6.13 5.25
N LEU A 54 0.87 -7.25 5.36
CA LEU A 54 0.27 -8.57 5.35
C LEU A 54 -0.55 -8.84 6.63
N SER A 55 -0.19 -8.21 7.74
CA SER A 55 -0.98 -8.23 8.98
C SER A 55 -2.19 -7.28 8.97
N GLN A 56 -2.39 -6.50 7.90
CA GLN A 56 -3.45 -5.49 7.77
C GLN A 56 -3.35 -4.35 8.80
N TYR A 57 -2.13 -4.08 9.28
CA TYR A 57 -1.82 -2.99 10.20
C TYR A 57 -0.76 -2.08 9.57
N ASN A 58 -1.11 -1.40 8.48
CA ASN A 58 -0.18 -0.48 7.83
C ASN A 58 0.25 0.64 8.79
N ARG A 59 1.50 1.12 8.64
CA ARG A 59 2.08 2.20 9.46
C ARG A 59 1.67 3.58 8.97
N ARG A 60 0.47 3.70 8.39
CA ARG A 60 0.02 4.96 7.81
C ARG A 60 -0.17 5.97 8.92
N VAL A 61 0.43 7.14 8.74
CA VAL A 61 0.18 8.29 9.61
C VAL A 61 -0.99 9.08 9.03
N PHE A 62 -1.97 9.32 9.89
CA PHE A 62 -3.18 10.08 9.62
C PHE A 62 -3.02 11.50 10.19
N ASN A 63 -3.98 12.37 9.91
CA ASN A 63 -4.05 13.70 10.51
C ASN A 63 -2.77 14.52 10.33
N CYS A 64 -2.20 14.51 9.12
CA CYS A 64 -1.15 15.45 8.75
C CYS A 64 -1.80 16.68 8.13
N PHE A 65 -1.29 17.87 8.42
CA PHE A 65 -1.96 19.11 8.01
C PHE A 65 -1.00 20.16 7.44
N LEU A 66 -1.50 20.94 6.48
CA LEU A 66 -0.93 22.19 5.99
C LEU A 66 -2.00 23.28 6.15
N GLU A 67 -1.77 24.29 6.99
CA GLU A 67 -2.72 25.38 7.27
C GLU A 67 -2.77 26.43 6.16
N ASN A 68 -1.62 26.73 5.55
CA ASN A 68 -1.43 27.80 4.57
C ASN A 68 -0.32 27.49 3.56
N SER A 69 -0.18 28.34 2.55
CA SER A 69 0.70 28.12 1.38
C SER A 69 2.20 28.12 1.71
N ASN A 70 2.59 28.65 2.88
CA ASN A 70 3.97 28.68 3.32
C ASN A 70 4.37 27.49 4.18
N ASP A 71 3.41 26.62 4.55
CA ASP A 71 3.64 25.47 5.40
C ASP A 71 4.51 24.42 4.76
N ILE A 72 5.51 23.97 5.51
CA ILE A 72 6.40 22.89 5.12
C ILE A 72 6.31 21.82 6.19
N GLY A 73 5.77 20.65 5.84
CA GLY A 73 5.75 19.51 6.75
C GLY A 73 7.04 18.71 6.67
N TRP A 74 7.72 18.55 7.80
CA TRP A 74 8.90 17.71 7.93
C TRP A 74 8.60 16.45 8.71
N PHE A 75 9.08 15.34 8.18
CA PHE A 75 8.97 14.03 8.79
C PHE A 75 10.34 13.37 8.76
N LYS A 76 10.60 12.42 9.66
CA LYS A 76 11.84 11.65 9.71
C LYS A 76 11.50 10.17 9.87
N THR A 77 12.31 9.29 9.28
CA THR A 77 12.09 7.85 9.38
C THR A 77 13.39 7.10 9.17
N TYR A 78 13.56 5.97 9.85
CA TYR A 78 14.65 5.05 9.55
C TYR A 78 14.19 4.11 8.43
N LEU A 79 14.89 4.12 7.29
CA LEU A 79 14.60 3.25 6.16
C LEU A 79 15.70 2.20 5.98
N SER A 80 15.29 0.97 5.75
CA SER A 80 16.17 -0.10 5.28
C SER A 80 16.57 0.11 3.81
N ASN A 81 17.70 -0.48 3.41
CA ASN A 81 18.18 -0.55 2.04
C ASN A 81 17.17 -1.31 1.16
N GLY A 82 17.03 -0.87 -0.08
CA GLY A 82 16.20 -1.49 -1.09
C GLY A 82 15.20 -0.53 -1.71
N ASP A 83 14.26 -1.09 -2.45
CA ASP A 83 13.19 -0.33 -3.07
C ASP A 83 12.16 0.07 -2.02
N LYS A 84 11.71 1.32 -2.08
CA LYS A 84 10.74 1.94 -1.18
C LYS A 84 9.66 2.62 -1.99
N THR A 85 8.51 2.77 -1.35
CA THR A 85 7.38 3.52 -1.85
C THR A 85 7.01 4.59 -0.84
N LEU A 86 6.75 5.79 -1.33
CA LEU A 86 6.12 6.86 -0.58
C LEU A 86 4.70 7.05 -1.09
N THR A 87 3.74 6.81 -0.21
CA THR A 87 2.31 6.93 -0.50
C THR A 87 1.72 8.11 0.25
N ILE A 88 1.33 9.14 -0.49
CA ILE A 88 0.76 10.37 0.05
C ILE A 88 -0.60 10.60 -0.59
N ASN A 89 -1.61 10.77 0.27
CA ASN A 89 -2.95 11.17 -0.15
C ASN A 89 -3.15 12.63 0.28
N ILE A 90 -2.95 13.56 -0.66
CA ILE A 90 -3.03 15.01 -0.46
C ILE A 90 -3.81 15.63 -1.61
N ASP A 91 -4.69 16.58 -1.29
CA ASP A 91 -5.59 17.21 -2.26
C ASP A 91 -5.02 18.48 -2.88
N VAL A 92 -3.97 19.05 -2.28
CA VAL A 92 -3.20 20.19 -2.79
C VAL A 92 -1.95 19.72 -3.52
N ASN A 93 -1.66 20.33 -4.67
CA ASN A 93 -0.43 20.04 -5.40
C ASN A 93 0.79 20.39 -4.55
N SER A 94 1.58 19.39 -4.19
CA SER A 94 2.74 19.51 -3.32
C SER A 94 3.96 18.84 -3.94
N THR A 95 5.14 19.41 -3.72
CA THR A 95 6.42 18.77 -4.00
C THR A 95 6.87 18.07 -2.74
N ILE A 96 7.23 16.81 -2.88
CA ILE A 96 7.72 15.98 -1.80
C ILE A 96 9.16 15.59 -2.10
N GLU A 97 10.04 15.78 -1.13
CA GLU A 97 11.46 15.43 -1.21
C GLU A 97 11.79 14.44 -0.09
N VAL A 98 12.53 13.37 -0.42
CA VAL A 98 13.17 12.49 0.58
C VAL A 98 14.66 12.82 0.60
N ILE A 99 15.19 13.09 1.79
CA ILE A 99 16.51 13.66 2.01
C ILE A 99 17.27 12.78 3.00
N SER A 100 18.46 12.35 2.63
CA SER A 100 19.34 11.57 3.50
C SER A 100 19.85 12.41 4.67
N GLU A 101 19.77 11.90 5.90
CA GLU A 101 20.35 12.58 7.08
C GLU A 101 21.88 12.65 6.99
N LYS A 102 22.52 11.64 6.41
CA LYS A 102 23.97 11.45 6.38
C LYS A 102 24.71 12.56 5.62
N ASP A 103 24.15 13.01 4.52
CA ASP A 103 24.82 13.88 3.53
C ASP A 103 23.91 14.99 2.98
N ASP A 104 22.70 15.15 3.52
CA ASP A 104 21.69 16.13 3.09
C ASP A 104 21.29 16.02 1.60
N LYS A 105 21.56 14.87 0.97
CA LYS A 105 21.24 14.65 -0.43
C LYS A 105 19.77 14.29 -0.61
N VAL A 106 19.12 14.94 -1.57
CA VAL A 106 17.78 14.54 -2.04
C VAL A 106 17.90 13.24 -2.84
N VAL A 107 17.29 12.17 -2.33
CA VAL A 107 17.28 10.84 -2.95
C VAL A 107 16.00 10.55 -3.74
N PHE A 108 14.96 11.33 -3.50
CA PHE A 108 13.70 11.26 -4.23
C PHE A 108 13.02 12.62 -4.25
N THR A 109 12.45 12.98 -5.40
CA THR A 109 11.59 14.16 -5.54
C THR A 109 10.41 13.81 -6.42
N ARG A 110 9.20 14.14 -5.98
CA ARG A 110 8.00 13.93 -6.79
C ARG A 110 6.89 14.90 -6.41
N LYS A 111 6.04 15.22 -7.39
CA LYS A 111 4.79 15.95 -7.16
C LYS A 111 3.66 15.00 -6.78
N TYR A 112 2.81 15.43 -5.86
CA TYR A 112 1.58 14.75 -5.42
C TYR A 112 0.43 15.76 -5.41
N GLY A 113 -0.82 15.29 -5.48
CA GLY A 113 -2.01 16.14 -5.53
C GLY A 113 -3.23 15.37 -6.03
N ARG A 114 -4.40 16.01 -6.09
CA ARG A 114 -5.70 15.39 -6.38
C ARG A 114 -5.74 14.51 -7.65
N SER A 115 -5.04 14.90 -8.70
CA SER A 115 -5.02 14.20 -10.00
C SER A 115 -3.65 13.60 -10.32
N ILE A 116 -2.81 13.41 -9.31
CA ILE A 116 -1.47 12.86 -9.45
C ILE A 116 -1.43 11.52 -8.72
N ALA A 117 -0.76 10.54 -9.31
CA ALA A 117 -0.67 9.21 -8.74
C ALA A 117 -0.10 9.25 -7.32
N LYS A 118 -0.76 8.53 -6.40
CA LYS A 118 -0.57 8.66 -4.95
C LYS A 118 0.65 7.94 -4.41
N GLN A 119 1.31 7.12 -5.22
CA GLN A 119 2.45 6.29 -4.83
C GLN A 119 3.67 6.60 -5.70
N GLY A 120 4.82 6.79 -5.06
CA GLY A 120 6.09 7.04 -5.73
C GLY A 120 7.20 6.12 -5.26
N GLU A 121 7.84 5.46 -6.21
CA GLU A 121 8.89 4.49 -5.95
C GLU A 121 10.26 5.16 -5.99
N PHE A 122 11.14 4.75 -5.08
CA PHE A 122 12.50 5.23 -4.97
C PHE A 122 13.38 4.16 -4.35
N LYS A 123 14.70 4.33 -4.46
CA LYS A 123 15.67 3.36 -3.97
C LYS A 123 16.50 3.96 -2.84
N ILE A 124 16.59 3.23 -1.75
CA ILE A 124 17.49 3.53 -0.62
C ILE A 124 18.74 2.66 -0.76
N THR A 125 19.91 3.30 -0.85
CA THR A 125 21.19 2.61 -1.05
C THR A 125 21.89 2.25 0.24
N GLU A 126 21.54 2.87 1.36
CA GLU A 126 22.11 2.59 2.67
C GLU A 126 21.03 2.68 3.74
N ASN A 127 21.04 1.75 4.70
CA ASN A 127 20.18 1.85 5.87
C ASN A 127 20.50 3.14 6.64
N GLY A 128 19.48 3.87 7.07
CA GLY A 128 19.71 5.09 7.83
C GLY A 128 18.45 5.92 8.01
N VAL A 129 18.62 7.09 8.61
CA VAL A 129 17.54 8.07 8.78
C VAL A 129 17.42 8.94 7.53
N TYR A 130 16.18 9.14 7.12
CA TYR A 130 15.80 10.00 6.01
C TYR A 130 14.71 10.96 6.47
N TYR A 131 14.77 12.18 5.96
CA TYR A 131 13.74 13.19 6.13
C TYR A 131 12.81 13.21 4.93
N ILE A 132 11.53 13.44 5.17
CA ILE A 132 10.52 13.66 4.14
C ILE A 132 10.00 15.08 4.32
N LYS A 133 10.16 15.90 3.28
CA LYS A 133 9.73 17.29 3.26
C LYS A 133 8.53 17.43 2.33
N VAL A 134 7.44 17.94 2.86
CA VAL A 134 6.19 18.21 2.14
C VAL A 134 6.04 19.71 1.96
N LYS A 135 5.98 20.19 0.72
CA LYS A 135 5.84 21.61 0.42
C LYS A 135 4.72 21.85 -0.60
N PRO A 136 3.68 22.65 -0.30
CA PRO A 136 2.70 23.12 -1.27
C PRO A 136 3.38 23.84 -2.45
N ASN A 137 2.87 23.59 -3.65
CA ASN A 137 3.24 24.31 -4.87
C ASN A 137 2.16 25.30 -5.32
N GLU A 138 1.06 25.38 -4.59
CA GLU A 138 -0.10 26.20 -4.91
C GLU A 138 -0.72 26.80 -3.65
N GLU A 139 -1.71 27.67 -3.83
CA GLU A 139 -2.35 28.37 -2.73
C GLU A 139 -3.18 27.42 -1.85
N VAL A 140 -2.93 27.46 -0.55
CA VAL A 140 -3.68 26.73 0.47
C VAL A 140 -4.65 27.70 1.14
N ASN A 141 -5.87 27.74 0.62
CA ASN A 141 -6.94 28.63 1.09
C ASN A 141 -7.76 28.08 2.27
N LYS A 142 -7.51 26.81 2.63
CA LYS A 142 -8.13 26.11 3.76
C LYS A 142 -7.16 25.03 4.23
N ILE A 143 -7.23 24.67 5.51
CA ILE A 143 -6.43 23.58 6.08
C ILE A 143 -6.55 22.34 5.19
N GLN A 144 -5.41 21.80 4.76
CA GLN A 144 -5.31 20.60 3.94
C GLN A 144 -4.88 19.42 4.79
N ASN A 145 -5.75 18.41 4.85
CA ASN A 145 -5.43 17.16 5.51
C ASN A 145 -4.79 16.22 4.51
N PHE A 146 -3.77 15.49 4.95
CA PHE A 146 -3.18 14.43 4.17
C PHE A 146 -2.79 13.24 5.04
N THR A 147 -2.48 12.13 4.38
CA THR A 147 -1.93 10.92 5.04
C THR A 147 -0.63 10.53 4.37
N MET A 148 0.26 9.88 5.12
CA MET A 148 1.55 9.43 4.62
C MET A 148 1.84 8.00 5.04
N LEU A 149 2.43 7.23 4.14
CA LEU A 149 2.97 5.91 4.37
C LEU A 149 4.29 5.80 3.61
N VAL A 150 5.35 5.29 4.24
CA VAL A 150 6.68 5.16 3.63
C VAL A 150 7.24 3.77 3.92
N GLY A 151 7.84 3.12 2.93
CA GLY A 151 8.34 1.73 3.05
C GLY A 151 7.74 0.86 1.95
N GLU A 152 7.06 -0.22 2.34
CA GLU A 152 6.19 -0.97 1.44
C GLU A 152 4.99 -0.10 1.00
N PRO A 153 4.51 -0.31 -0.24
CA PRO A 153 3.39 0.44 -0.81
C PRO A 153 2.08 0.15 -0.07
N ASP A 154 1.07 0.95 -0.36
CA ASP A 154 -0.30 0.60 -0.05
C ASP A 154 -0.80 -0.46 -1.02
N TYR A 155 -1.40 -1.50 -0.46
CA TYR A 155 -1.88 -2.66 -1.21
C TYR A 155 -3.41 -2.69 -1.20
N SER A 156 -4.00 -2.88 -2.37
CA SER A 156 -5.41 -3.23 -2.47
C SER A 156 -5.61 -4.73 -2.60
N ARG A 157 -6.75 -5.16 -2.08
CA ARG A 157 -7.28 -6.50 -2.30
C ARG A 157 -7.97 -6.56 -3.65
N LYS A 158 -7.57 -7.52 -4.47
CA LYS A 158 -8.19 -7.84 -5.76
C LYS A 158 -8.47 -9.33 -5.86
N TYR A 159 -9.19 -9.69 -6.92
CA TYR A 159 -9.62 -11.06 -7.17
C TYR A 159 -9.24 -11.47 -8.58
N PHE A 160 -8.88 -12.74 -8.74
CA PHE A 160 -8.69 -13.39 -10.03
C PHE A 160 -9.29 -14.78 -9.98
N THR A 161 -9.98 -15.21 -11.04
CA THR A 161 -10.59 -16.54 -11.10
C THR A 161 -10.01 -17.32 -12.27
N LYS A 162 -9.43 -18.49 -11.98
CA LYS A 162 -9.03 -19.47 -12.99
C LYS A 162 -10.11 -20.53 -13.12
N ASN A 163 -10.79 -20.54 -14.26
CA ASN A 163 -11.66 -21.65 -14.64
C ASN A 163 -10.83 -22.73 -15.31
N ILE A 164 -11.00 -23.97 -14.85
CA ILE A 164 -10.39 -25.15 -15.45
C ILE A 164 -11.47 -25.80 -16.32
N ASN A 165 -11.18 -25.95 -17.61
CA ASN A 165 -12.17 -26.43 -18.59
C ASN A 165 -12.41 -27.94 -18.48
N GLU A 166 -11.51 -28.68 -17.85
CA GLU A 166 -11.59 -30.11 -17.66
C GLU A 166 -12.42 -30.49 -16.42
N LYS A 167 -13.23 -31.55 -16.56
CA LYS A 167 -13.87 -32.22 -15.42
C LYS A 167 -12.92 -33.27 -14.85
N LEU A 168 -12.69 -33.20 -13.55
CA LEU A 168 -11.88 -34.16 -12.81
C LEU A 168 -12.79 -35.18 -12.14
N TYR A 169 -12.59 -36.46 -12.45
CA TYR A 169 -13.47 -37.56 -12.02
C TYR A 169 -12.87 -38.37 -10.88
N ILE A 170 -13.73 -38.87 -9.99
CA ILE A 170 -13.40 -39.89 -8.98
C ILE A 170 -14.55 -40.90 -8.87
N ASN A 171 -14.24 -42.09 -8.36
CA ASN A 171 -15.20 -43.17 -8.09
C ASN A 171 -14.73 -43.99 -6.89
N SER A 172 -15.47 -45.05 -6.55
CA SER A 172 -15.14 -45.93 -5.41
C SER A 172 -13.76 -46.62 -5.50
N ASN A 173 -13.21 -46.81 -6.70
CA ASN A 173 -11.88 -47.38 -6.91
C ASN A 173 -10.76 -46.33 -6.93
N TYR A 174 -11.09 -45.09 -7.32
CA TYR A 174 -10.17 -43.96 -7.44
C TYR A 174 -10.73 -42.76 -6.69
N THR A 175 -10.47 -42.69 -5.39
CA THR A 175 -11.05 -41.68 -4.48
C THR A 175 -10.37 -40.30 -4.56
N THR A 176 -9.34 -40.16 -5.38
CA THR A 176 -8.63 -38.91 -5.66
C THR A 176 -8.50 -38.72 -7.16
N SER A 177 -8.75 -37.51 -7.65
CA SER A 177 -8.68 -37.20 -9.06
C SER A 177 -7.24 -37.11 -9.57
N ASP A 178 -7.09 -37.12 -10.88
CA ASP A 178 -5.88 -36.63 -11.54
C ASP A 178 -5.57 -35.19 -11.11
N THR A 179 -4.29 -34.84 -11.22
CA THR A 179 -3.80 -33.48 -10.93
C THR A 179 -3.80 -32.66 -12.20
N VAL A 180 -4.51 -31.53 -12.18
CA VAL A 180 -4.42 -30.51 -13.22
C VAL A 180 -3.39 -29.46 -12.83
N ASN A 181 -2.58 -29.05 -13.79
CA ASN A 181 -1.59 -27.98 -13.64
C ASN A 181 -1.99 -26.79 -14.50
N PHE A 182 -1.79 -25.58 -13.98
CA PHE A 182 -2.03 -24.34 -14.72
C PHE A 182 -0.99 -23.29 -14.34
N ASP A 183 -0.53 -22.53 -15.33
CA ASP A 183 0.46 -21.47 -15.16
C ASP A 183 -0.24 -20.10 -15.19
N LEU A 184 0.02 -19.27 -14.18
CA LEU A 184 -0.43 -17.88 -14.12
C LEU A 184 0.70 -16.87 -14.36
N SER A 185 1.91 -17.33 -14.70
CA SER A 185 3.10 -16.48 -14.83
C SER A 185 2.99 -15.44 -15.95
N TYR A 186 2.19 -15.72 -16.98
CA TYR A 186 2.00 -14.85 -18.15
C TYR A 186 0.59 -14.22 -18.20
N GLU A 187 -0.17 -14.27 -17.12
CA GLU A 187 -1.50 -13.65 -17.07
C GLU A 187 -1.36 -12.12 -16.88
N ASP A 188 -1.65 -11.37 -17.95
CA ASP A 188 -1.45 -9.92 -18.00
C ASP A 188 -2.36 -9.12 -17.05
N THR A 189 -3.51 -9.70 -16.71
CA THR A 189 -4.48 -9.09 -15.78
C THR A 189 -4.02 -9.14 -14.32
N ILE A 190 -3.00 -9.96 -14.03
CA ILE A 190 -2.41 -10.09 -12.70
C ILE A 190 -1.16 -9.20 -12.65
N PRO A 191 -0.99 -8.35 -11.62
CA PRO A 191 0.27 -7.63 -11.39
C PRO A 191 1.41 -8.58 -10.99
N ASN A 192 2.65 -8.25 -11.35
CA ASN A 192 3.82 -9.13 -11.07
C ASN A 192 4.10 -9.30 -9.58
N GLU A 193 3.71 -8.31 -8.77
CA GLU A 193 3.87 -8.25 -7.33
C GLU A 193 2.68 -8.84 -6.55
N ALA A 194 1.71 -9.47 -7.24
CA ALA A 194 0.52 -10.02 -6.60
C ALA A 194 0.85 -11.14 -5.60
N ILE A 195 0.43 -10.95 -4.34
CA ILE A 195 0.62 -11.90 -3.22
C ILE A 195 -0.73 -12.50 -2.84
N VAL A 196 -0.83 -13.83 -2.80
CA VAL A 196 -2.08 -14.52 -2.47
C VAL A 196 -2.38 -14.45 -0.98
N LEU A 197 -3.62 -14.08 -0.65
CA LEU A 197 -4.16 -14.10 0.71
C LEU A 197 -5.00 -15.34 0.96
N GLU A 198 -5.92 -15.61 0.04
CA GLU A 198 -6.97 -16.61 0.21
C GLU A 198 -7.25 -17.27 -1.12
N VAL A 199 -7.63 -18.53 -1.06
CA VAL A 199 -8.12 -19.31 -2.19
C VAL A 199 -9.51 -19.81 -1.88
N SER A 200 -10.34 -19.78 -2.91
CA SER A 200 -11.67 -20.40 -2.94
C SER A 200 -11.66 -21.43 -4.04
N LEU A 201 -11.63 -22.69 -3.64
CA LEU A 201 -11.45 -23.84 -4.52
C LEU A 201 -12.80 -24.34 -5.01
N ASN A 202 -13.59 -23.49 -5.65
CA ASN A 202 -14.95 -23.82 -6.07
C ASN A 202 -15.02 -24.53 -7.42
N GLY A 203 -16.23 -24.74 -7.96
CA GLY A 203 -16.43 -25.39 -9.25
C GLY A 203 -17.83 -25.97 -9.41
N THR A 204 -18.11 -26.48 -10.61
CA THR A 204 -19.37 -27.14 -10.92
C THR A 204 -19.24 -28.64 -10.62
N GLU A 205 -20.07 -29.12 -9.70
CA GLU A 205 -20.13 -30.53 -9.31
C GLU A 205 -21.15 -31.29 -10.19
N THR A 206 -20.78 -32.48 -10.64
CA THR A 206 -21.70 -33.47 -11.23
C THR A 206 -21.85 -34.61 -10.23
N ASN A 207 -23.08 -35.09 -9.98
CA ASN A 207 -23.37 -36.15 -9.01
C ASN A 207 -22.87 -35.79 -7.59
N ARG A 208 -23.18 -34.57 -7.15
CA ARG A 208 -22.69 -34.01 -5.89
C ARG A 208 -23.00 -34.90 -4.67
N TYR A 209 -24.17 -35.52 -4.65
CA TYR A 209 -24.68 -36.31 -3.52
C TYR A 209 -24.09 -37.72 -3.46
N ASP A 210 -23.39 -38.13 -4.52
CA ASP A 210 -22.75 -39.42 -4.64
C ASP A 210 -21.35 -39.43 -4.01
N ALA A 211 -20.93 -38.36 -3.31
CA ALA A 211 -19.62 -38.24 -2.69
C ALA A 211 -19.67 -37.49 -1.36
N TYR A 212 -19.05 -38.05 -0.32
CA TYR A 212 -18.92 -37.44 1.01
C TYR A 212 -17.45 -37.15 1.41
N ASN A 213 -17.28 -36.35 2.47
CA ASN A 213 -15.97 -35.97 3.02
C ASN A 213 -15.02 -35.39 1.96
N LYS A 214 -15.57 -34.48 1.14
CA LYS A 214 -14.84 -33.87 0.03
C LYS A 214 -13.69 -33.02 0.55
N VAL A 215 -12.54 -33.18 -0.09
CA VAL A 215 -11.36 -32.36 0.13
C VAL A 215 -10.86 -31.85 -1.21
N ARG A 216 -10.56 -30.56 -1.27
CA ARG A 216 -9.94 -29.93 -2.43
C ARG A 216 -8.53 -29.52 -2.08
N TYR A 217 -7.62 -29.72 -3.03
CA TYR A 217 -6.20 -29.55 -2.81
C TYR A 217 -5.68 -28.53 -3.81
N ILE A 218 -4.87 -27.60 -3.32
CA ILE A 218 -4.13 -26.68 -4.17
C ILE A 218 -2.69 -26.56 -3.68
N LYS A 219 -1.75 -26.36 -4.60
CA LYS A 219 -0.38 -25.98 -4.26
C LYS A 219 0.17 -25.05 -5.33
N SER A 220 1.07 -24.17 -4.92
CA SER A 220 1.94 -23.44 -5.84
C SER A 220 3.19 -24.25 -6.14
N TYR A 221 3.98 -23.81 -7.11
CA TYR A 221 5.23 -24.45 -7.48
C TYR A 221 6.14 -24.67 -6.27
N ASN A 222 6.64 -25.91 -6.11
CA ASN A 222 7.48 -26.34 -4.98
C ASN A 222 6.88 -26.13 -3.57
N SER A 223 5.57 -25.88 -3.44
CA SER A 223 4.90 -25.84 -2.13
C SER A 223 4.31 -27.19 -1.75
N GLN A 224 4.01 -27.34 -0.46
CA GLN A 224 3.18 -28.44 0.03
C GLN A 224 1.73 -28.25 -0.42
N TRP A 225 0.98 -29.36 -0.46
CA TRP A 225 -0.46 -29.34 -0.70
C TRP A 225 -1.19 -28.66 0.45
N ILE A 226 -2.09 -27.74 0.09
CA ILE A 226 -3.02 -27.11 1.01
C ILE A 226 -4.35 -27.85 0.87
N ASN A 227 -4.76 -28.47 1.97
CA ASN A 227 -5.98 -29.27 2.02
C ASN A 227 -7.13 -28.39 2.52
N VAL A 228 -8.22 -28.37 1.75
CA VAL A 228 -9.43 -27.61 2.08
C VAL A 228 -10.59 -28.59 2.16
N PRO A 229 -10.86 -29.17 3.35
CA PRO A 229 -12.04 -30.00 3.56
C PRO A 229 -13.29 -29.13 3.63
N GLY A 230 -14.41 -29.61 3.11
CA GLY A 230 -15.66 -28.84 3.15
C GLY A 230 -16.87 -29.62 2.62
N VAL A 231 -18.05 -29.21 3.07
CA VAL A 231 -19.34 -29.76 2.59
C VAL A 231 -19.93 -28.94 1.44
N SER A 232 -19.67 -27.62 1.44
CA SER A 232 -20.22 -26.65 0.48
C SER A 232 -19.29 -25.48 0.19
N TYR A 233 -18.42 -25.10 1.12
CA TYR A 233 -17.49 -23.98 0.99
C TYR A 233 -16.06 -24.51 1.11
N PHE A 234 -15.23 -24.18 0.13
CA PHE A 234 -13.86 -24.65 0.04
C PHE A 234 -12.90 -23.46 0.02
N ASP A 235 -13.01 -22.63 1.05
CA ASP A 235 -12.25 -21.39 1.19
C ASP A 235 -11.16 -21.55 2.26
N LYS A 236 -9.97 -21.00 1.99
CA LYS A 236 -8.83 -21.09 2.90
C LYS A 236 -7.98 -19.84 2.80
N ASN A 237 -7.71 -19.21 3.95
CA ASN A 237 -6.62 -18.25 4.07
C ASN A 237 -5.29 -19.01 3.98
N ILE A 238 -4.48 -18.65 2.99
CA ILE A 238 -3.18 -19.28 2.70
C ILE A 238 -2.02 -18.29 2.86
N LEU A 239 -2.29 -17.10 3.41
CA LEU A 239 -1.27 -16.12 3.70
C LEU A 239 -0.26 -16.71 4.68
N ASN A 240 0.99 -16.77 4.25
CA ASN A 240 2.14 -17.02 5.10
C ASN A 240 3.05 -15.79 5.05
N ILE A 241 3.16 -15.08 6.16
CA ILE A 241 3.89 -13.80 6.19
C ILE A 241 5.41 -14.03 6.05
N ASN A 242 5.92 -15.17 6.53
CA ASN A 242 7.33 -15.51 6.44
C ASN A 242 7.73 -16.05 5.07
N ALA A 243 6.77 -16.53 4.28
CA ALA A 243 6.98 -17.02 2.92
C ALA A 243 5.75 -16.72 2.05
N PRO A 244 5.53 -15.44 1.67
CA PRO A 244 4.35 -15.06 0.92
C PRO A 244 4.29 -15.74 -0.45
N VAL A 245 3.12 -16.26 -0.82
CA VAL A 245 2.95 -16.97 -2.09
C VAL A 245 2.61 -15.96 -3.18
N LYS A 246 3.45 -15.89 -4.22
CA LYS A 246 3.13 -15.10 -5.42
C LYS A 246 1.99 -15.75 -6.21
N LEU A 247 1.08 -14.93 -6.73
CA LEU A 247 -0.01 -15.42 -7.59
C LEU A 247 0.51 -15.87 -8.96
N LYS A 248 1.43 -15.10 -9.55
CA LYS A 248 2.12 -15.43 -10.81
C LYS A 248 3.13 -16.56 -10.62
N THR A 249 2.65 -17.79 -10.71
CA THR A 249 3.45 -19.01 -10.63
C THR A 249 2.65 -20.17 -11.22
N ASN A 250 3.29 -21.34 -11.29
CA ASN A 250 2.60 -22.60 -11.57
C ASN A 250 1.79 -23.05 -10.36
N TRP A 251 0.58 -23.52 -10.62
CA TRP A 251 -0.32 -24.08 -9.63
C TRP A 251 -0.76 -25.48 -10.03
N SER A 252 -1.01 -26.31 -9.02
CA SER A 252 -1.60 -27.63 -9.20
C SER A 252 -2.88 -27.74 -8.38
N PHE A 253 -3.88 -28.42 -8.92
CA PHE A 253 -5.15 -28.69 -8.26
C PHE A 253 -5.54 -30.17 -8.39
N LYS A 254 -6.19 -30.71 -7.36
CA LYS A 254 -6.88 -32.00 -7.40
C LYS A 254 -7.98 -32.03 -6.33
N HIS A 255 -8.85 -33.03 -6.37
CA HIS A 255 -9.87 -33.25 -5.33
C HIS A 255 -10.00 -34.71 -4.94
N SER A 256 -10.55 -34.98 -3.75
CA SER A 256 -10.81 -36.33 -3.25
C SER A 256 -12.13 -36.40 -2.47
N ALA A 257 -12.66 -37.60 -2.30
CA ALA A 257 -13.79 -37.93 -1.43
C ALA A 257 -13.67 -39.37 -0.95
N SER A 258 -14.14 -39.70 0.26
CA SER A 258 -13.97 -41.05 0.84
C SER A 258 -15.13 -42.00 0.55
N ASP A 259 -16.36 -41.50 0.47
CA ASP A 259 -17.56 -42.33 0.31
C ASP A 259 -18.23 -41.99 -1.00
N VAL A 260 -17.76 -42.61 -2.09
CA VAL A 260 -18.24 -42.33 -3.45
C VAL A 260 -19.14 -43.47 -3.95
N ASP A 261 -20.41 -43.18 -4.20
CA ASP A 261 -21.39 -44.11 -4.79
C ASP A 261 -21.57 -43.83 -6.28
N GLY A 262 -20.80 -44.51 -7.13
CA GLY A 262 -20.80 -44.27 -8.57
C GLY A 262 -19.65 -43.35 -9.01
N VAL A 263 -19.96 -42.31 -9.78
CA VAL A 263 -18.98 -41.37 -10.34
C VAL A 263 -19.33 -39.95 -9.93
N TYR A 264 -18.40 -39.28 -9.26
CA TYR A 264 -18.49 -37.85 -8.93
C TYR A 264 -17.44 -37.09 -9.73
N ALA A 265 -17.81 -35.90 -10.21
CA ALA A 265 -16.90 -35.06 -10.98
C ALA A 265 -16.97 -33.59 -10.54
N LEU A 266 -15.84 -32.92 -10.61
CA LEU A 266 -15.70 -31.49 -10.36
C LEU A 266 -15.07 -30.83 -11.58
N GLN A 267 -15.71 -29.78 -12.11
CA GLN A 267 -15.07 -28.83 -13.01
C GLN A 267 -14.59 -27.63 -12.18
N PRO A 268 -13.28 -27.48 -11.92
CA PRO A 268 -12.79 -26.49 -10.96
C PRO A 268 -12.93 -25.04 -11.44
N SER A 269 -13.26 -24.16 -10.50
CA SER A 269 -13.22 -22.70 -10.63
C SER A 269 -12.53 -22.13 -9.39
N ILE A 270 -11.26 -21.75 -9.56
CA ILE A 270 -10.38 -21.38 -8.46
C ILE A 270 -10.31 -19.85 -8.40
N ARG A 271 -10.88 -19.26 -7.36
CA ARG A 271 -10.77 -17.82 -7.11
C ARG A 271 -9.64 -17.55 -6.13
N PHE A 272 -8.71 -16.69 -6.53
CA PHE A 272 -7.65 -16.15 -5.70
C PHE A 272 -8.03 -14.75 -5.24
N THR A 273 -7.95 -14.53 -3.94
CA THR A 273 -7.91 -13.18 -3.36
C THR A 273 -6.46 -12.82 -3.15
N TYR A 274 -6.00 -11.70 -3.70
CA TYR A 274 -4.60 -11.30 -3.64
C TYR A 274 -4.43 -9.82 -3.29
N LEU A 275 -3.26 -9.46 -2.78
CA LEU A 275 -2.81 -8.09 -2.59
C LEU A 275 -1.93 -7.68 -3.76
N CYS A 276 -2.13 -6.49 -4.30
CA CYS A 276 -1.20 -5.84 -5.24
C CYS A 276 -1.11 -4.33 -4.96
N ARG A 277 -0.10 -3.67 -5.52
CA ARG A 277 0.05 -2.22 -5.37
C ARG A 277 -1.16 -1.49 -5.90
N ASP A 278 -1.61 -0.49 -5.17
CA ASP A 278 -2.62 0.43 -5.67
C ASP A 278 -2.04 1.33 -6.78
N LYS A 279 -2.61 1.20 -7.98
CA LYS A 279 -2.34 2.10 -9.11
C LYS A 279 -3.51 3.08 -9.20
N TYR A 280 -3.54 4.08 -8.32
CA TYR A 280 -4.41 5.26 -8.45
C TYR A 280 -3.60 6.42 -8.99
#